data_AF-A0A1G8KIW0-F1
#
_entry.id   AF-A0A1G8KIW0-F1
#
_cell.length_a   1.000
_cell.length_b   1.000
_cell.length_c   1.000
_cell.angle_alpha   90.00
_cell.angle_beta   90.00
_cell.angle_gamma   90.00
#
_symmetry.space_group_name_H-M   'P 1'
#
loop_
_entity.id
_entity.type
_entity.pdbx_description
1 polymer ?
#
loop_
_entity_poly.entity_id
_entity_poly.type
_entity_poly.pdbx_seq_one_letter_code
_entity_poly.pdbx_strand_id
1 'polypeptide(L)'
;MLIRRGLHLRVESGLLSGIDLAADDPGTKMMVNVLASVLEFQRDMISENTRQGVAAAEASGKTLGRPTALAPDKAAEIVTAYSEGAAVKALAREHHVAPKTIRLTVPLELHHAALQQSAALAAEGAGQAERKAYRVYAARITAAKAPQA
;
A
#
# COMPACT_ATOMS: atom_id res chain seq x y z
N MET A 1 -23.06 6.74 -24.82
CA MET A 1 -21.79 7.09 -25.52
C MET A 1 -21.70 6.49 -26.93
N LEU A 2 -22.56 5.55 -27.34
CA LEU A 2 -22.62 5.01 -28.72
C LEU A 2 -23.61 5.78 -29.62
N ILE A 3 -24.79 6.13 -29.10
CA ILE A 3 -25.83 6.91 -29.80
C ILE A 3 -25.34 8.28 -30.26
N ARG A 4 -24.66 9.02 -29.37
CA ARG A 4 -24.07 10.33 -29.71
C ARG A 4 -23.00 10.24 -30.80
N ARG A 5 -22.51 9.03 -31.11
CA ARG A 5 -21.56 8.74 -32.19
C ARG A 5 -22.23 8.11 -33.42
N GLY A 6 -23.56 7.96 -33.42
CA GLY A 6 -24.32 7.32 -34.51
C GLY A 6 -24.10 5.80 -34.60
N LEU A 7 -23.68 5.14 -33.52
CA LEU A 7 -23.37 3.71 -33.50
C LEU A 7 -24.46 2.90 -32.78
N HIS A 8 -24.82 1.77 -33.36
CA HIS A 8 -25.80 0.80 -32.85
C HIS A 8 -25.10 -0.39 -32.16
N LEU A 9 -25.75 -1.02 -31.17
CA LEU A 9 -25.25 -2.20 -30.47
C LEU A 9 -26.34 -3.28 -30.47
N ARG A 10 -26.35 -4.10 -31.52
CA ARG A 10 -27.33 -5.18 -31.67
C ARG A 10 -26.82 -6.49 -31.12
N VAL A 11 -27.71 -7.21 -30.44
CA VAL A 11 -27.47 -8.58 -30.01
C VAL A 11 -27.95 -9.51 -31.12
N GLU A 12 -27.02 -10.26 -31.71
CA GLU A 12 -27.31 -11.15 -32.86
C GLU A 12 -27.88 -12.52 -32.45
N SER A 13 -27.67 -12.95 -31.21
CA SER A 13 -28.10 -14.27 -30.75
C SER A 13 -28.34 -14.33 -29.24
N GLY A 14 -29.10 -15.33 -28.82
CA GLY A 14 -29.47 -15.56 -27.42
C GLY A 14 -30.74 -14.85 -27.01
N LEU A 15 -30.96 -14.75 -25.69
CA LEU A 15 -32.23 -14.29 -25.11
C LEU A 15 -32.61 -12.85 -25.52
N LEU A 16 -31.61 -11.99 -25.76
CA LEU A 16 -31.81 -10.59 -26.13
C LEU A 16 -31.65 -10.35 -27.64
N SER A 17 -31.66 -11.42 -28.44
CA SER A 17 -31.48 -11.35 -29.88
C SER A 17 -32.45 -10.38 -30.55
N GLY A 18 -31.95 -9.55 -31.47
CA GLY A 18 -32.72 -8.55 -32.20
C GLY A 18 -32.89 -7.21 -31.47
N ILE A 19 -32.48 -7.10 -30.20
CA ILE A 19 -32.53 -5.84 -29.46
C ILE A 19 -31.28 -4.99 -29.76
N ASP A 20 -31.50 -3.71 -30.05
CA ASP A 20 -30.44 -2.70 -30.09
C ASP A 20 -30.29 -2.06 -28.71
N LEU A 21 -29.26 -2.46 -27.97
CA LEU A 21 -28.96 -1.95 -26.63
C LEU A 21 -28.50 -0.49 -26.64
N ALA A 22 -28.22 0.07 -27.83
CA ALA A 22 -27.96 1.48 -28.03
C ALA A 22 -29.20 2.24 -28.54
N ALA A 23 -30.41 1.69 -28.50
CA ALA A 23 -31.60 2.47 -28.84
C ALA A 23 -31.94 3.51 -27.76
N ASP A 24 -32.50 4.66 -28.17
CA ASP A 24 -32.94 5.74 -27.27
C ASP A 24 -34.44 5.61 -26.91
N ASP A 25 -34.89 4.40 -26.56
CA ASP A 25 -36.27 4.13 -26.13
C ASP A 25 -36.35 3.75 -24.64
N PRO A 26 -37.50 3.99 -23.98
CA PRO A 26 -37.67 3.68 -22.56
C PRO A 26 -37.46 2.20 -22.19
N GLY A 27 -37.80 1.26 -23.08
CA GLY A 27 -37.67 -0.17 -22.83
C GLY A 27 -36.21 -0.62 -22.81
N THR A 28 -35.43 -0.20 -23.80
CA THR A 28 -33.99 -0.44 -23.85
C THR A 28 -33.27 0.18 -22.64
N LYS A 29 -33.64 1.40 -22.25
CA LYS A 29 -33.09 2.04 -21.04
C LYS A 29 -33.35 1.22 -19.78
N MET A 30 -34.58 0.74 -19.60
CA MET A 30 -34.94 -0.11 -18.46
C MET A 30 -34.09 -1.39 -18.44
N MET A 31 -33.98 -2.06 -19.59
CA MET A 31 -33.25 -3.34 -19.69
C MET A 31 -31.75 -3.17 -19.42
N VAL A 32 -31.13 -2.13 -19.97
CA VAL A 32 -29.72 -1.80 -19.71
C VAL A 32 -29.50 -1.53 -18.22
N ASN A 33 -30.42 -0.82 -17.57
CA ASN A 33 -30.32 -0.57 -16.13
C ASN A 33 -30.44 -1.86 -15.31
N VAL A 34 -31.37 -2.76 -15.66
CA VAL A 34 -31.49 -4.06 -15.00
C VAL A 34 -30.21 -4.88 -15.16
N LEU A 35 -29.64 -4.91 -16.37
CA LEU A 35 -28.36 -5.57 -16.62
C LEU A 35 -27.23 -4.95 -15.78
N ALA A 36 -27.16 -3.63 -15.71
CA ALA A 36 -26.19 -2.92 -14.88
C ALA A 36 -26.33 -3.30 -13.40
N SER A 37 -27.55 -3.32 -12.86
CA SER A 37 -27.81 -3.73 -11.47
C SER A 37 -27.42 -5.18 -11.19
N VAL A 38 -27.67 -6.11 -12.12
CA VAL A 38 -27.21 -7.50 -11.99
C VAL A 38 -25.68 -7.59 -12.00
N LEU A 39 -25.02 -6.81 -12.85
CA LEU A 39 -23.56 -6.78 -12.91
C LEU A 39 -22.94 -6.18 -11.64
N GLU A 40 -23.57 -5.17 -11.04
CA GLU A 40 -23.18 -4.61 -9.75
C GLU A 40 -23.29 -5.67 -8.64
N PHE A 41 -24.42 -6.36 -8.56
CA PHE A 41 -24.61 -7.47 -7.62
C PHE A 41 -23.55 -8.57 -7.77
N GLN A 42 -23.24 -8.99 -9.01
CA GLN A 42 -22.22 -9.99 -9.27
C GLN A 42 -20.82 -9.52 -8.83
N ARG A 43 -20.50 -8.23 -9.04
CA ARG A 43 -19.24 -7.66 -8.59
C ARG A 43 -19.11 -7.69 -7.07
N ASP A 44 -20.20 -7.37 -6.37
CA ASP A 44 -20.23 -7.40 -4.91
C ASP A 44 -20.07 -8.84 -4.38
N MET A 45 -20.71 -9.82 -5.03
CA MET A 45 -20.52 -11.23 -4.71
C MET A 45 -19.07 -11.69 -4.88
N ILE A 46 -18.39 -11.30 -5.96
CA ILE A 46 -16.98 -11.65 -6.19
C ILE A 46 -16.08 -11.04 -5.10
N SER A 47 -16.36 -9.79 -4.72
CA SER A 47 -15.67 -9.11 -3.63
C SER A 47 -15.84 -9.85 -2.30
N GLU A 48 -17.07 -10.24 -1.98
CA GLU A 48 -17.39 -10.96 -0.75
C GLU A 48 -16.71 -12.34 -0.71
N ASN A 49 -16.73 -13.10 -1.80
CA ASN A 49 -16.01 -14.38 -1.89
C ASN A 49 -14.50 -14.21 -1.70
N THR A 50 -13.93 -13.12 -2.22
CA THR A 50 -12.51 -12.80 -2.01
C THR A 50 -12.23 -12.53 -0.54
N ARG A 51 -13.08 -11.74 0.13
CA ARG A 51 -12.95 -11.43 1.56
C ARG A 51 -13.04 -12.70 2.42
N GLN A 52 -13.96 -13.59 2.10
CA GLN A 52 -14.09 -14.88 2.78
C GLN A 52 -12.85 -15.76 2.59
N GLY A 53 -12.31 -15.82 1.37
CA GLY A 53 -11.07 -16.55 1.08
C GLY A 53 -9.86 -15.99 1.84
N VAL A 54 -9.74 -14.66 1.92
CA VAL A 54 -8.72 -13.97 2.72
C VAL A 54 -8.86 -14.31 4.20
N ALA A 55 -10.06 -14.19 4.76
CA ALA A 55 -10.32 -14.52 6.17
C ALA A 55 -9.99 -15.99 6.50
N ALA A 56 -10.31 -16.93 5.61
CA ALA A 56 -9.96 -18.33 5.78
C ALA A 56 -8.43 -18.57 5.72
N ALA A 57 -7.70 -17.84 4.86
CA ALA A 57 -6.25 -17.92 4.79
C ALA A 57 -5.59 -17.36 6.06
N GLU A 58 -6.08 -16.23 6.57
CA GLU A 58 -5.65 -15.64 7.85
C GLU A 58 -5.90 -16.60 9.02
N ALA A 59 -7.10 -17.20 9.11
CA ALA A 59 -7.43 -18.20 10.12
C ALA A 59 -6.55 -19.45 10.05
N SER A 60 -6.05 -19.78 8.86
CA SER A 60 -5.08 -20.87 8.63
C SER A 60 -3.62 -20.47 8.93
N GLY A 61 -3.37 -19.24 9.39
CA GLY A 61 -2.04 -18.74 9.71
C GLY A 61 -1.18 -18.40 8.49
N LYS A 62 -1.76 -18.28 7.29
CA LYS A 62 -1.00 -17.92 6.08
C LYS A 62 -0.67 -16.43 6.12
N THR A 63 0.59 -16.09 5.89
CA THR A 63 1.01 -14.70 5.69
C THR A 63 0.55 -14.20 4.32
N LEU A 64 -0.29 -13.16 4.32
CA LEU A 64 -0.78 -12.52 3.09
C LEU A 64 0.11 -11.35 2.67
N GLY A 65 0.08 -11.02 1.39
CA GLY A 65 0.80 -9.89 0.82
C GLY A 65 2.22 -10.20 0.36
N ARG A 66 3.02 -9.15 0.17
CA ARG A 66 4.40 -9.28 -0.31
C ARG A 66 5.28 -9.85 0.80
N PRO A 67 6.09 -10.89 0.52
CA PRO A 67 7.06 -11.39 1.48
C PRO A 67 7.99 -10.29 1.99
N THR A 68 8.34 -10.35 3.28
CA THR A 68 9.31 -9.44 3.89
C THR A 68 10.65 -9.55 3.16
N ALA A 69 11.24 -8.40 2.83
CA ALA A 69 12.50 -8.35 2.07
C ALA A 69 13.71 -8.90 2.85
N LEU A 70 13.59 -9.04 4.18
CA LEU A 70 14.62 -9.57 5.06
C LEU A 70 14.08 -10.74 5.87
N ALA A 71 14.93 -11.76 6.04
CA ALA A 71 14.69 -12.82 7.00
C ALA A 71 14.73 -12.28 8.45
N PRO A 72 13.99 -12.88 9.39
CA PRO A 72 13.97 -12.46 10.80
C PRO A 72 15.36 -12.35 11.43
N ASP A 73 16.24 -13.31 11.15
CA ASP A 73 17.60 -13.33 11.70
C ASP A 73 18.43 -12.14 11.23
N LYS A 74 18.29 -11.78 9.94
CA LYS A 74 18.94 -10.61 9.35
C LYS A 74 18.36 -9.31 9.87
N ALA A 75 17.06 -9.28 10.16
CA ALA A 75 16.45 -8.13 10.82
C ALA A 75 17.01 -7.93 12.24
N ALA A 76 17.17 -9.00 13.01
CA ALA A 76 17.76 -8.94 14.35
C ALA A 76 19.23 -8.47 14.31
N GLU A 77 20.02 -9.02 13.39
CA GLU A 77 21.42 -8.60 13.15
C GLU A 77 21.52 -7.10 12.84
N ILE A 78 20.64 -6.58 11.98
CA ILE A 78 20.58 -5.15 11.64
C ILE A 78 20.21 -4.30 12.85
N VAL A 79 19.27 -4.74 13.68
CA VAL A 79 18.88 -3.99 14.89
C VAL A 79 20.06 -3.90 15.86
N THR A 80 20.77 -5.02 16.08
CA THR A 80 21.96 -5.05 16.93
C THR A 80 23.06 -4.15 16.38
N ALA A 81 23.45 -4.32 15.12
CA ALA A 81 24.49 -3.51 14.49
C ALA A 81 24.14 -2.01 14.47
N TYR A 82 22.85 -1.68 14.27
CA TYR A 82 22.38 -0.29 14.36
C TYR A 82 22.50 0.27 15.78
N SER A 83 22.19 -0.53 16.81
CA SER A 83 22.33 -0.11 18.21
C SER A 83 23.79 0.12 18.62
N GLU A 84 24.73 -0.56 17.96
CA GLU A 84 26.18 -0.39 18.12
C GLU A 84 26.73 0.82 17.32
N GLY A 85 25.87 1.54 16.57
CA GLY A 85 26.22 2.75 15.85
C GLY A 85 26.52 2.57 14.37
N ALA A 86 26.22 1.41 13.77
CA ALA A 86 26.43 1.19 12.34
C ALA A 86 25.56 2.12 11.47
N ALA A 87 26.17 2.71 10.44
CA ALA A 87 25.48 3.65 9.56
C ALA A 87 24.44 2.95 8.66
N VAL A 88 23.24 3.54 8.55
CA VAL A 88 22.12 3.04 7.72
C VAL A 88 22.55 2.69 6.29
N LYS A 89 23.41 3.50 5.67
CA LYS A 89 23.88 3.26 4.29
C LYS A 89 24.85 2.09 4.19
N ALA A 90 25.64 1.83 5.22
CA ALA A 90 26.56 0.69 5.26
C ALA A 90 25.74 -0.60 5.37
N LEU A 91 24.83 -0.68 6.34
CA LEU A 91 23.90 -1.80 6.52
C LEU A 91 23.07 -2.08 5.26
N ALA A 92 22.58 -1.02 4.59
CA ALA A 92 21.82 -1.17 3.36
C ALA A 92 22.64 -1.82 2.22
N ARG A 93 23.92 -1.47 2.09
CA ARG A 93 24.82 -2.04 1.07
C ARG A 93 25.17 -3.49 1.40
N GLU A 94 25.49 -3.75 2.65
CA GLU A 94 25.85 -5.08 3.16
C GLU A 94 24.71 -6.09 2.97
N HIS A 95 23.47 -5.68 3.25
CA HIS A 95 22.30 -6.55 3.10
C HIS A 95 21.63 -6.43 1.73
N HIS A 96 22.22 -5.69 0.76
CA HIS A 96 21.68 -5.49 -0.58
C HIS A 96 20.22 -4.99 -0.63
N VAL A 97 19.85 -4.11 0.31
CA VAL A 97 18.49 -3.57 0.43
C VAL A 97 18.49 -2.05 0.32
N ALA A 98 17.33 -1.48 0.02
CA ALA A 98 17.20 -0.04 0.04
C ALA A 98 17.43 0.50 1.47
N PRO A 99 18.07 1.68 1.64
CA PRO A 99 18.19 2.33 2.96
C PRO A 99 16.85 2.64 3.65
N LYS A 100 15.74 2.60 2.90
CA LYS A 100 14.38 2.69 3.46
C LYS A 100 14.03 1.44 4.26
N THR A 101 14.43 0.26 3.79
CA THR A 101 14.16 -1.02 4.44
C THR A 101 14.84 -1.07 5.80
N ILE A 102 16.12 -0.73 5.89
CA ILE A 102 16.86 -0.62 7.16
C ILE A 102 16.13 0.29 8.16
N ARG A 103 15.68 1.47 7.71
CA ARG A 103 14.96 2.43 8.56
C ARG A 103 13.57 1.95 9.02
N LEU A 104 12.96 0.99 8.32
CA LEU A 104 11.69 0.37 8.73
C LEU A 104 11.91 -0.82 9.66
N THR A 105 13.05 -1.53 9.50
CA THR A 105 13.41 -2.68 10.34
C THR A 105 13.82 -2.26 11.75
N VAL A 106 14.55 -1.15 11.88
CA VAL A 106 15.03 -0.66 13.18
C VAL A 106 13.90 0.00 13.99
N PRO A 107 13.68 -0.39 15.28
CA PRO A 107 12.69 0.22 16.16
C PRO A 107 12.81 1.74 16.30
N LEU A 108 11.68 2.42 16.48
CA LEU A 108 11.61 3.87 16.67
C LEU A 108 12.46 4.36 17.86
N GLU A 109 12.50 3.62 18.95
CA GLU A 109 13.27 4.00 20.14
C GLU A 109 14.78 4.08 19.90
N LEU A 110 15.33 3.20 19.05
CA LEU A 110 16.74 3.28 18.68
C LEU A 110 17.03 4.50 17.80
N HIS A 111 16.07 4.90 16.96
CA HIS A 111 16.19 6.17 16.23
C HIS A 111 16.15 7.37 17.19
N HIS A 112 15.30 7.34 18.22
CA HIS A 112 15.25 8.40 19.23
C HIS A 112 16.55 8.50 20.03
N ALA A 113 17.08 7.36 20.50
CA ALA A 113 18.34 7.31 21.24
C ALA A 113 19.51 7.83 20.40
N ALA A 114 19.61 7.41 19.14
CA ALA A 114 20.64 7.89 18.22
C ALA A 114 20.55 9.43 18.01
N LEU A 115 19.34 9.98 17.92
CA LEU A 115 19.14 11.42 17.81
C LEU A 115 19.55 12.16 19.08
N GLN A 116 19.15 11.67 20.26
CA GLN A 116 19.51 12.27 21.54
C GLN A 116 21.02 12.27 21.77
N GLN A 117 21.70 11.17 21.43
CA GLN A 117 23.17 11.07 21.50
C GLN A 117 23.84 12.05 20.54
N SER A 118 23.27 12.25 19.35
CA SER A 118 23.76 13.24 18.38
C SER A 118 23.37 14.70 18.68
N ALA A 119 22.40 14.93 19.58
CA ALA A 119 21.90 16.28 19.89
C ALA A 119 22.97 17.13 20.61
N ALA A 120 23.89 16.50 21.35
CA ALA A 120 25.05 17.18 21.93
C ALA A 120 26.02 17.74 20.86
N LEU A 121 26.06 17.14 19.65
CA LEU A 121 26.85 17.62 18.51
C LEU A 121 26.14 18.77 17.76
N ALA A 122 24.85 19.00 18.01
CA ALA A 122 24.04 20.03 17.38
C ALA A 122 24.15 21.42 18.05
N ALA A 123 24.90 21.54 19.16
CA ALA A 123 25.29 22.82 19.72
C ALA A 123 26.45 23.42 18.89
N GLU A 124 26.12 24.43 18.08
CA GLU A 124 27.00 25.35 17.33
C GLU A 124 27.99 24.79 16.29
N GLY A 125 28.17 23.47 16.15
CA GLY A 125 29.16 22.87 15.23
C GLY A 125 28.65 21.93 14.11
N ALA A 126 27.37 21.53 14.11
CA ALA A 126 26.88 20.46 13.23
C ALA A 126 26.78 20.81 11.74
N GLY A 127 27.22 19.89 10.87
CA GLY A 127 27.21 19.99 9.42
C GLY A 127 25.83 19.82 8.76
N GLN A 128 25.70 20.24 7.49
CA GLN A 128 24.43 20.28 6.75
C GLN A 128 23.71 18.91 6.66
N ALA A 129 24.47 17.81 6.64
CA ALA A 129 23.95 16.45 6.59
C ALA A 129 23.25 16.02 7.89
N GLU A 130 23.79 16.43 9.05
CA GLU A 130 23.26 16.13 10.39
C GLU A 130 21.94 16.86 10.60
N ARG A 131 21.87 18.13 10.16
CA ARG A 131 20.63 18.93 10.17
C ARG A 131 19.54 18.32 9.29
N LYS A 132 19.91 17.76 8.13
CA LYS A 132 18.96 17.07 7.24
C LYS A 132 18.48 15.74 7.84
N ALA A 133 19.36 14.97 8.46
CA ALA A 133 19.00 13.75 9.17
C ALA A 133 18.03 14.06 10.33
N TYR A 134 18.34 15.05 11.16
CA TYR A 134 17.46 15.56 12.22
C TYR A 134 16.08 15.92 11.70
N ARG A 135 15.97 16.67 10.59
CA ARG A 135 14.69 17.07 9.99
C ARG A 135 13.83 15.90 9.51
N VAL A 136 14.46 14.92 8.86
CA VAL A 136 13.76 13.73 8.33
C VAL A 136 13.27 12.83 9.47
N TYR A 137 14.05 12.70 10.54
CA TYR A 137 13.64 11.94 11.71
C TYR A 137 12.59 12.66 12.55
N ALA A 138 12.76 13.96 12.82
CA ALA A 138 11.77 14.78 13.54
C ALA A 138 10.39 14.76 12.85
N ALA A 139 10.34 14.86 11.51
CA ALA A 139 9.08 14.79 10.76
C ALA A 139 8.37 13.42 10.90
N ARG A 140 9.12 12.32 10.97
CA ARG A 140 8.56 10.98 11.21
C ARG A 140 8.01 10.82 12.62
N ILE A 141 8.70 11.40 13.61
CA ILE A 141 8.27 11.42 15.02
C ILE A 141 6.97 12.21 15.16
N THR A 142 6.87 13.39 14.52
CA THR A 142 5.63 14.18 14.51
C THR A 142 4.48 13.44 13.83
N ALA A 143 4.74 12.75 12.72
CA ALA A 143 3.72 11.96 12.01
C ALA A 143 3.26 10.72 12.81
N ALA A 144 4.16 10.08 13.57
CA ALA A 144 3.82 8.93 14.42
C ALA A 144 3.08 9.33 15.72
N LYS A 145 3.27 10.58 16.19
CA LYS A 145 2.60 11.15 17.37
C LYS A 145 1.25 11.81 17.03
N ALA A 146 0.92 11.98 15.75
CA ALA A 146 -0.40 12.45 15.36
C ALA A 146 -1.45 11.40 15.79
N PRO A 147 -2.51 11.81 16.52
CA PRO A 147 -3.57 10.88 16.87
C PRO A 147 -4.17 10.33 15.57
N GLN A 148 -4.28 9.00 15.48
CA GLN A 148 -5.05 8.35 14.43
C GLN A 148 -6.51 8.77 14.64
N ALA A 149 -6.95 9.77 13.88
CA ALA A 149 -8.31 10.27 13.84
C ALA A 149 -9.14 9.42 12.87
#